data_AF-A0A5K0ZIW9-F1
#
_entry.id   AF-A0A5K0ZIW9-F1
#
_cell.length_a   1.000
_cell.length_b   1.000
_cell.length_c   1.000
_cell.angle_alpha   90.00
_cell.angle_beta   90.00
_cell.angle_gamma   90.00
#
_symmetry.space_group_name_H-M   'P 1'
#
loop_
_entity.id
_entity.type
_entity.pdbx_description
1 polymer ?
#
loop_
_entity_poly.entity_id
_entity_poly.type
_entity_poly.pdbx_seq_one_letter_code
_entity_poly.pdbx_strand_id
1 'polypeptide(L)' 'MIELPSMFPNIFKHAPLRLRSNVLLYGPPGCGKTHIVGAAAAACKLRFVSVKGPELLNKYIGASEQA' A
#
# COMPACT_ATOMS: atom_id res chain seq x y z
N MET A 1 -2.20 -7.89 -8.30
CA MET A 1 -1.14 -8.20 -7.30
C MET A 1 -1.70 -8.32 -5.90
N ILE A 2 -2.52 -7.37 -5.43
CA ILE A 2 -3.06 -7.37 -4.06
C ILE A 2 -4.33 -8.24 -3.94
N GLU A 3 -5.14 -8.32 -4.99
CA GLU A 3 -6.42 -9.06 -4.98
C GLU A 3 -6.26 -10.59 -4.92
N LEU A 4 -5.35 -11.16 -5.72
CA LEU A 4 -5.10 -12.60 -5.81
C LEU A 4 -4.75 -13.27 -4.47
N PRO A 5 -3.81 -12.75 -3.66
CA PRO A 5 -3.53 -13.34 -2.36
C PRO A 5 -4.68 -13.14 -1.36
N SER A 6 -5.49 -12.09 -1.54
CA SER A 6 -6.70 -11.88 -0.74
C SER A 6 -7.79 -12.92 -1.05
N MET A 7 -7.93 -13.33 -2.31
CA MET A 7 -8.95 -14.32 -2.73
C MET A 7 -8.51 -15.77 -2.54
N PHE A 8 -7.22 -16.09 -2.67
CA PHE A 8 -6.71 -17.46 -2.62
C PHE A 8 -5.64 -17.69 -1.54
N PRO A 9 -5.92 -17.39 -0.26
CA PRO A 9 -4.91 -17.43 0.80
C PRO A 9 -4.28 -18.82 0.96
N ASN A 10 -5.05 -19.90 0.79
CA ASN A 10 -4.54 -21.27 0.92
C ASN A 10 -3.51 -21.63 -0.15
N ILE A 11 -3.69 -21.17 -1.39
CA ILE A 11 -2.75 -21.45 -2.48
C ILE A 11 -1.44 -20.71 -2.23
N PHE A 12 -1.52 -19.44 -1.83
CA PHE A 12 -0.34 -18.62 -1.54
C PHE A 12 0.37 -19.02 -0.24
N LYS A 13 -0.32 -19.67 0.72
CA LYS A 13 0.29 -20.17 1.97
C LYS A 13 1.21 -21.38 1.75
N HIS A 14 0.91 -22.21 0.76
CA HIS A 14 1.70 -23.39 0.42
C HIS A 14 2.67 -23.15 -0.75
N ALA A 15 2.60 -22.00 -1.41
CA ALA A 15 3.52 -21.64 -2.47
C ALA A 15 4.91 -21.30 -1.88
N PRO A 16 6.02 -21.74 -2.50
CA PRO A 16 7.38 -21.35 -2.10
C PRO A 16 7.73 -19.91 -2.50
N LEU A 17 6.72 -19.06 -2.73
CA LEU A 17 6.87 -17.71 -3.24
C LEU A 17 6.62 -16.70 -2.13
N ARG A 18 7.57 -15.79 -1.93
CA ARG A 18 7.40 -14.68 -0.99
C ARG A 18 6.35 -13.70 -1.54
N LEU A 19 5.30 -13.46 -0.75
CA LEU A 19 4.33 -12.42 -1.07
C LEU A 19 5.04 -11.06 -1.12
N ARG A 20 4.88 -10.33 -2.24
CA ARG A 20 5.45 -8.99 -2.41
C ARG A 20 4.48 -7.98 -1.83
N SER A 21 4.84 -7.39 -0.70
CA SER A 21 3.99 -6.42 0.01
C SER A 21 4.06 -4.99 -0.53
N ASN A 22 5.06 -4.68 -1.36
CA ASN A 22 5.39 -3.30 -1.74
C ASN A 22 5.33 -3.09 -3.25
N VAL A 23 4.73 -1.98 -3.68
CA VAL A 23 4.64 -1.54 -5.07
C VAL A 23 5.03 -0.07 -5.14
N LEU A 24 5.92 0.28 -6.08
CA LEU A 24 6.31 1.66 -6.36
C LEU A 24 5.64 2.10 -7.67
N LEU A 25 4.83 3.17 -7.62
CA LEU A 25 4.25 3.79 -8.81
C LEU A 25 5.04 5.05 -9.17
N TYR A 26 5.71 5.05 -10.31
CA TYR A 26 6.54 6.16 -10.79
C TYR A 26 6.07 6.69 -12.16
N GLY A 27 6.47 7.90 -12.51
CA GLY A 27 6.34 8.49 -13.85
C GLY A 27 5.87 9.96 -13.80
N PRO A 28 5.52 10.56 -14.95
CA PRO A 28 5.19 11.98 -15.02
C PRO A 28 3.91 12.34 -14.23
N PRO A 29 3.74 13.62 -13.84
CA PRO A 29 2.53 14.09 -13.19
C PRO A 29 1.33 13.94 -14.14
N GLY A 30 0.13 13.70 -13.59
CA GLY A 30 -1.10 13.54 -14.38
C GLY A 30 -1.44 12.10 -14.83
N CYS A 31 -0.55 11.12 -14.66
CA CYS A 31 -0.85 9.72 -15.00
C CYS A 31 -1.76 8.97 -14.00
N GLY A 32 -2.46 9.68 -13.11
CA GLY A 32 -3.43 9.05 -12.19
C GLY A 32 -2.86 8.11 -11.12
N LYS A 33 -1.56 8.17 -10.81
CA LYS A 33 -0.90 7.25 -9.84
C LYS A 33 -1.56 7.24 -8.46
N THR A 34 -1.90 8.42 -7.94
CA THR A 34 -2.62 8.53 -6.66
C THR A 34 -4.05 7.98 -6.77
N HIS A 35 -4.69 8.24 -7.91
CA HIS A 35 -6.09 7.86 -8.13
C HIS A 35 -6.25 6.34 -8.26
N ILE A 36 -5.35 5.68 -8.99
CA ILE A 36 -5.40 4.22 -9.18
C ILE A 36 -5.17 3.45 -7.87
N VAL A 37 -4.37 3.98 -6.94
CA VAL A 37 -4.17 3.35 -5.63
C VAL A 37 -5.47 3.37 -4.82
N GLY A 38 -6.15 4.52 -4.77
CA GLY A 38 -7.43 4.64 -4.07
C GLY A 38 -8.50 3.73 -4.69
N ALA A 39 -8.61 3.72 -6.02
CA ALA A 39 -9.55 2.86 -6.73
C ALA A 39 -9.26 1.36 -6.50
N ALA A 40 -8.00 0.95 -6.54
CA ALA A 40 -7.61 -0.44 -6.30
C ALA A 40 -7.90 -0.88 -4.85
N ALA A 41 -7.64 -0.01 -3.87
CA ALA A 41 -7.97 -0.29 -2.48
C ALA A 41 -9.49 -0.42 -2.24
N ALA A 42 -10.28 0.45 -2.88
CA ALA A 42 -11.74 0.38 -2.84
C ALA A 42 -12.27 -0.92 -3.49
N ALA A 43 -11.74 -1.29 -4.67
CA ALA A 43 -12.12 -2.50 -5.38
C ALA A 43 -11.82 -3.77 -4.55
N CYS A 44 -10.67 -3.82 -3.90
CA CYS A 44 -10.27 -4.94 -3.04
C CYS A 44 -10.90 -4.91 -1.64
N LYS A 45 -11.74 -3.90 -1.31
CA LYS A 45 -12.30 -3.66 0.04
C LYS A 45 -11.23 -3.64 1.14
N LEU A 46 -10.09 -2.98 0.87
CA LEU A 46 -8.96 -2.89 1.80
C LEU A 46 -8.92 -1.52 2.48
N ARG A 47 -8.29 -1.48 3.65
CA ARG A 47 -8.02 -0.22 4.35
C ARG A 47 -6.92 0.54 3.62
N PHE A 48 -7.25 1.71 3.07
CA PHE A 48 -6.29 2.62 2.45
C PHE A 48 -5.83 3.68 3.47
N VAL A 49 -4.51 3.79 3.66
CA VAL A 49 -3.89 4.84 4.48
C VAL A 49 -2.97 5.65 3.56
N SER A 50 -3.36 6.89 3.29
CA SER A 50 -2.52 7.82 2.52
C SER A 50 -1.64 8.60 3.49
N VAL A 51 -0.33 8.42 3.38
CA VAL A 51 0.66 9.18 4.17
C VAL A 51 1.51 10.00 3.21
N LYS A 52 1.51 11.34 3.34
CA LYS A 52 2.43 12.19 2.58
C LYS A 52 3.76 12.29 3.32
N GLY A 53 4.87 12.30 2.59
CA GLY A 53 6.23 12.45 3.16
C GLY A 53 6.39 13.56 4.22
N PRO A 54 5.87 14.78 4.01
CA PRO A 54 5.94 15.83 5.04
C PRO A 54 5.07 15.59 6.27
N GLU A 55 4.06 14.70 6.22
CA GLU A 55 3.29 14.29 7.41
C GLU A 55 4.07 13.33 8.31
N LEU A 56 5.09 12.64 7.77
CA LEU A 56 6.02 11.83 8.55
C LEU A 56 7.13 12.65 9.21
N LEU A 57 7.40 13.86 8.71
CA LEU A 57 8.45 14.74 9.20
C LEU A 57 7.85 15.72 10.22
N ASN A 58 7.59 15.24 11.44
CA ASN A 58 7.23 16.13 12.54
C ASN A 58 8.47 16.91 12.99
N LYS A 59 8.34 18.22 13.22
CA LYS A 59 9.41 19.13 13.69
C LYS A 59 9.95 18.75 15.09
N TYR A 60 9.26 17.84 15.79
CA TYR A 60 9.64 17.28 17.08
C TYR A 60 10.09 15.83 16.90
N ILE A 61 11.40 15.62 17.05
CA ILE A 61 12.01 14.30 17.18
C ILE A 61 11.43 13.67 18.45
N GLY A 62 10.63 12.60 18.34
CA GLY A 62 10.17 11.81 19.50
C GLY A 62 8.67 11.58 19.67
N ALA A 63 7.79 12.02 18.75
CA ALA A 63 6.35 11.73 18.82
C ALA A 63 5.88 10.64 17.83
N SER A 64 6.78 10.09 17.00
CA SER A 64 6.42 9.08 15.98
C SER A 64 6.41 7.64 16.51
N GLU A 65 6.75 7.41 17.78
CA GLU A 65 6.74 6.09 18.45
C GLU A 65 5.75 6.04 19.64
N GLN A 66 4.63 6.77 19.56
CA GLN A 66 3.54 6.63 20.53
C GLN A 66 2.26 6.12 19.85
N ALA A 67 1.97 4.85 20.19
CA ALA A 67 0.77 4.04 19.96
C ALA A 67 0.72 3.21 18.66
#